data_AF-A0A117LMK4-F1
#
_entry.id   AF-A0A117LMK4-F1
#
_cell.length_a   1.000
_cell.length_b   1.000
_cell.length_c   1.000
_cell.angle_alpha   90.00
_cell.angle_beta   90.00
_cell.angle_gamma   90.00
#
_symmetry.space_group_name_H-M   'P 1'
#
loop_
_entity.id
_entity.type
_entity.pdbx_description
1 polymer ?
#
loop_
_entity_poly.entity_id
_entity_poly.type
_entity_poly.pdbx_seq_one_letter_code
_entity_poly.pdbx_strand_id
1 'polypeptide(L)'
;NPLADVATQAHVTARMSNPEPTPDRLPKKGTGEPWGPVYGELLTFDDPENRLPAIDRLEGFHPGGPCLYRRVLVPVRANGTGLPAWLYAVGDRWTESFKELTGGIWR
;
A
#
# COMPACT_ATOMS: atom_id res chain seq x y z
N ASN A 1 23.77 16.23 25.53
CA ASN A 1 22.78 17.27 25.85
C ASN A 1 21.39 16.64 25.76
N PRO A 2 20.82 16.17 26.88
CA PRO A 2 19.61 15.34 26.90
C PRO A 2 18.32 16.08 26.49
N LEU A 3 18.40 17.40 26.30
CA LEU A 3 17.28 18.23 25.85
C LEU A 3 17.03 18.16 24.33
N ALA A 4 18.01 17.70 23.54
CA ALA A 4 17.86 17.55 22.09
C ALA A 4 16.98 16.35 21.71
N ASP A 5 17.07 15.25 22.45
CA ASP A 5 16.31 14.02 22.20
C ASP A 5 14.80 14.21 22.46
N VAL A 6 14.46 14.95 23.52
CA VAL A 6 13.07 15.25 23.90
C VAL A 6 12.37 16.12 22.85
N ALA A 7 13.08 17.09 22.25
CA ALA A 7 12.52 17.95 21.21
C ALA A 7 12.24 17.17 19.91
N THR A 8 13.10 16.22 19.54
CA THR A 8 12.91 15.36 18.36
C THR A 8 11.76 14.38 18.57
N GLN A 9 11.65 13.76 19.75
CA GLN A 9 10.55 12.85 20.10
C GLN A 9 9.20 13.61 20.11
N ALA A 10 9.14 14.80 20.71
CA ALA A 10 7.91 15.61 20.75
C ALA A 10 7.43 16.01 19.35
N HIS A 11 8.35 16.28 18.41
CA HIS A 11 8.00 16.63 17.03
C HIS A 11 7.48 15.41 16.24
N VAL A 12 7.99 14.21 16.53
CA VAL A 12 7.51 12.96 15.92
C VAL A 12 6.15 12.56 16.50
N THR A 13 5.94 12.68 17.81
CA THR A 13 4.66 12.39 18.47
C THR A 13 3.55 13.34 18.02
N ALA A 14 3.84 14.63 17.82
CA ALA A 14 2.85 15.60 17.33
C ALA A 14 2.33 15.27 15.91
N ARG A 15 3.14 14.66 15.04
CA ARG A 15 2.70 14.23 13.70
C ARG A 15 1.90 12.93 13.69
N MET A 16 2.04 12.11 14.72
CA MET A 16 1.28 10.86 14.90
C MET A 16 -0.06 11.08 15.62
N SER A 17 -0.28 12.26 16.22
CA SER A 17 -1.42 12.53 17.10
C SER A 17 -2.56 13.33 16.47
N ASN A 18 -2.58 13.56 15.14
CA ASN A 18 -3.73 14.21 14.51
C ASN A 18 -4.86 13.18 14.30
N PRO A 19 -5.99 13.26 15.03
CA PRO A 19 -7.06 12.30 14.92
C PRO A 19 -8.18 12.90 14.07
N GLU A 20 -8.29 12.45 12.82
CA GLU A 20 -9.59 12.10 12.24
C GLU A 20 -9.33 11.22 11.01
N PRO A 21 -9.69 9.93 11.02
CA PRO A 21 -9.69 9.13 9.82
C PRO A 21 -10.95 9.52 9.03
N THR A 22 -10.88 10.57 8.22
CA THR A 22 -11.89 10.76 7.18
C THR A 22 -11.69 9.61 6.18
N PRO A 23 -12.61 8.62 6.07
CA PRO A 23 -12.35 7.38 5.33
C PRO A 23 -12.19 7.57 3.81
N ASP A 24 -12.51 8.77 3.30
CA ASP A 24 -12.70 9.03 1.87
C ASP A 24 -11.70 10.02 1.25
N ARG A 25 -10.64 10.43 1.96
CA ARG A 25 -9.63 11.32 1.35
C ARG A 25 -8.59 10.51 0.57
N LEU A 26 -9.01 9.92 -0.54
CA LEU A 26 -8.09 9.60 -1.64
C LEU A 26 -7.30 10.87 -2.00
N PRO A 27 -5.97 10.80 -2.24
CA PRO A 27 -5.20 11.95 -2.67
C PRO A 27 -5.84 12.53 -3.94
N LYS A 28 -6.31 13.79 -3.87
CA LYS A 28 -6.90 14.49 -5.00
C LYS A 28 -5.81 14.71 -6.05
N LYS A 29 -5.94 14.01 -7.18
CA LYS A 29 -5.06 14.07 -8.35
C LYS A 29 -4.99 15.50 -8.90
N GLY A 30 -3.80 15.92 -9.33
CA GLY A 30 -3.66 17.01 -10.30
C GLY A 30 -4.35 16.63 -11.60
N THR A 31 -5.31 17.45 -12.02
CA THR A 31 -5.87 17.58 -13.36
C THR A 31 -6.13 16.28 -14.14
N GLY A 32 -7.39 15.81 -14.12
CA GLY A 32 -7.93 14.85 -15.10
C GLY A 32 -8.35 13.51 -14.48
N GLU A 33 -9.63 13.42 -14.13
CA GLU A 33 -10.40 12.26 -13.65
C GLU A 33 -9.98 11.63 -12.29
N PRO A 34 -10.96 11.30 -11.41
CA PRO A 34 -10.69 10.51 -10.21
C PRO A 34 -10.10 9.15 -10.60
N TRP A 35 -9.07 8.69 -9.89
CA TRP A 35 -8.63 7.30 -9.98
C TRP A 35 -9.82 6.38 -9.66
N GLY A 36 -10.08 5.41 -10.55
CA GLY A 36 -11.12 4.39 -10.33
C GLY A 36 -10.69 3.35 -9.29
N PRO A 37 -11.64 2.68 -8.62
CA PRO A 37 -11.33 1.56 -7.74
C PRO A 37 -10.77 0.37 -8.52
N VAL A 38 -9.87 -0.39 -7.89
CA VAL A 38 -9.44 -1.72 -8.36
C VAL A 38 -10.13 -2.76 -7.49
N TYR A 39 -10.78 -3.74 -8.11
CA TYR A 39 -11.51 -4.81 -7.44
C TYR A 39 -10.72 -6.11 -7.50
N GLY A 40 -10.80 -6.89 -6.42
CA GLY A 40 -10.14 -8.17 -6.30
C GLY A 40 -10.58 -8.90 -5.04
N GLU A 41 -9.80 -9.89 -4.65
CA GLU A 41 -10.06 -10.75 -3.50
C GLU A 41 -9.06 -10.44 -2.37
N LEU A 42 -9.54 -10.49 -1.12
CA LEU A 42 -8.71 -10.33 0.06
C LEU A 42 -8.43 -11.70 0.68
N LEU A 43 -7.16 -12.12 0.64
CA LEU A 43 -6.71 -13.34 1.29
C LEU A 43 -6.19 -13.04 2.70
N THR A 44 -6.56 -13.90 3.64
CA THR A 44 -6.04 -13.88 5.01
C THR A 44 -5.31 -15.18 5.28
N PHE A 45 -4.20 -15.09 6.01
CA PHE A 45 -3.33 -16.22 6.31
C PHE A 45 -3.22 -16.36 7.83
N ASP A 46 -3.31 -17.58 8.33
CA ASP A 46 -3.09 -17.96 9.72
C ASP A 46 -1.59 -18.01 10.07
N ASP A 47 -0.72 -18.20 9.07
CA ASP A 47 0.74 -18.24 9.19
C ASP A 47 1.45 -17.24 8.24
N PRO A 48 1.18 -15.92 8.37
CA PRO A 48 1.71 -14.92 7.45
C PRO A 48 3.25 -14.86 7.43
N GLU A 49 3.91 -15.21 8.54
CA GLU A 49 5.38 -15.26 8.63
C GLU A 49 6.00 -16.32 7.70
N ASN A 50 5.25 -17.36 7.33
CA ASN A 50 5.71 -18.40 6.40
C ASN A 50 5.19 -18.16 4.98
N ARG A 51 3.90 -17.81 4.85
CA ARG A 51 3.25 -17.65 3.54
C ARG A 51 3.67 -16.39 2.80
N LEU A 52 3.82 -15.26 3.48
CA LEU A 52 4.23 -14.02 2.79
C LEU A 52 5.63 -14.15 2.18
N PRO A 53 6.66 -14.69 2.87
CA PRO A 53 7.95 -14.95 2.22
C PRO A 53 7.88 -15.94 1.06
N ALA A 54 6.93 -16.89 1.08
CA ALA A 54 6.73 -17.81 -0.03
C ALA A 54 6.16 -17.10 -1.27
N ILE A 55 5.17 -16.22 -1.07
CA ILE A 55 4.63 -15.35 -2.13
C ILE A 55 5.70 -14.38 -2.63
N ASP A 56 6.45 -13.76 -1.72
CA ASP A 56 7.56 -12.86 -2.07
C ASP A 56 8.52 -13.53 -3.07
N ARG A 57 8.89 -14.80 -2.83
CA ARG A 57 9.74 -15.58 -3.74
C ARG A 57 9.06 -15.88 -5.07
N LEU A 58 7.76 -16.19 -5.07
CA LEU A 58 7.00 -16.48 -6.30
C LEU A 58 6.93 -15.24 -7.21
N GLU A 59 6.69 -14.07 -6.62
CA GLU A 59 6.61 -12.78 -7.32
C GLU A 59 7.99 -12.19 -7.66
N GLY A 60 9.07 -12.83 -7.21
CA GLY A 60 10.42 -12.29 -7.36
C GLY A 60 10.64 -10.98 -6.58
N PHE A 61 9.87 -10.75 -5.53
CA PHE A 61 10.03 -9.61 -4.63
C PHE A 61 11.20 -9.84 -3.66
N HIS A 62 12.14 -8.89 -3.66
CA HIS A 62 13.34 -8.95 -2.84
C HIS A 62 13.49 -7.63 -2.06
N PRO A 63 13.22 -7.61 -0.75
CA PRO A 63 13.41 -6.43 0.09
C PRO A 63 14.84 -5.89 -0.04
N GLY A 64 14.99 -4.61 -0.43
CA GLY A 64 16.29 -3.94 -0.58
C GLY A 64 17.09 -4.32 -1.82
N GLY A 65 16.60 -5.23 -2.66
CA GLY A 65 17.23 -5.64 -3.92
C GLY A 65 16.45 -5.19 -5.16
N PRO A 66 17.02 -5.38 -6.37
CA PRO A 66 16.29 -5.21 -7.61
C PRO A 66 15.11 -6.20 -7.68
N CYS A 67 13.90 -5.68 -7.87
CA CYS A 67 12.68 -6.47 -8.05
C CYS A 67 11.69 -5.71 -8.94
N LEU A 68 10.80 -6.45 -9.61
CA LEU A 68 9.77 -5.88 -10.50
C LEU A 68 8.60 -5.30 -9.72
N TYR A 69 8.28 -5.90 -8.58
CA TYR A 69 7.19 -5.48 -7.72
C TYR A 69 7.71 -4.79 -6.45
N ARG A 70 6.86 -3.96 -5.86
CA ARG A 70 7.02 -3.41 -4.51
C ARG A 70 5.82 -3.82 -3.68
N ARG A 71 6.07 -4.32 -2.48
CA ARG A 71 5.01 -4.61 -1.51
C ARG A 71 4.62 -3.32 -0.79
N VAL A 72 3.37 -2.89 -0.95
CA VAL A 72 2.81 -1.67 -0.37
C VAL A 72 1.61 -1.99 0.50
N LEU A 73 1.39 -1.22 1.55
CA LEU A 73 0.20 -1.33 2.37
C LEU A 73 -0.84 -0.35 1.85
N VAL A 74 -2.01 -0.85 1.43
CA VAL A 74 -3.09 -0.04 0.87
C VAL A 74 -4.37 -0.19 1.69
N PRO A 75 -5.18 0.87 1.81
CA PRO A 75 -6.53 0.74 2.34
C PRO A 75 -7.41 0.00 1.33
N VAL A 76 -8.07 -1.06 1.77
CA VAL A 76 -9.07 -1.81 0.99
C VAL A 76 -10.41 -1.76 1.69
N ARG A 77 -11.50 -1.85 0.92
CA ARG A 77 -12.85 -1.99 1.45
C ARG A 77 -13.32 -3.42 1.22
N ALA A 78 -13.55 -4.16 2.30
CA ALA A 78 -14.08 -5.53 2.25
C ALA A 78 -15.26 -5.64 3.22
N ASN A 79 -16.38 -6.20 2.76
CA ASN A 79 -17.61 -6.35 3.57
C ASN A 79 -18.06 -5.06 4.27
N GLY A 80 -17.96 -3.92 3.57
CA GLY A 80 -18.32 -2.60 4.11
C GLY A 80 -17.31 -2.00 5.11
N THR A 81 -16.22 -2.70 5.43
CA THR A 81 -15.20 -2.26 6.39
C THR A 81 -13.90 -1.88 5.68
N GLY A 82 -13.25 -0.81 6.14
CA GLY A 82 -11.92 -0.41 5.68
C GLY A 82 -10.83 -1.16 6.43
N LEU A 83 -9.94 -1.85 5.72
CA LEU A 83 -8.85 -2.65 6.28
C LEU A 83 -7.55 -2.37 5.53
N PRO A 84 -6.38 -2.42 6.18
CA PRO A 84 -5.10 -2.41 5.48
C PRO A 84 -4.83 -3.78 4.85
N ALA A 85 -4.34 -3.81 3.61
CA ALA A 85 -3.91 -5.04 2.94
C ALA A 85 -2.57 -4.84 2.24
N TRP A 86 -1.76 -5.89 2.19
CA TRP A 86 -0.54 -5.92 1.38
C TRP A 86 -0.92 -6.08 -0.10
N LEU A 87 -0.35 -5.24 -0.96
CA LEU A 87 -0.50 -5.29 -2.41
C LEU A 87 0.89 -5.27 -3.06
N TYR A 88 1.05 -6.05 -4.13
CA TYR A 88 2.24 -5.98 -4.99
C TYR A 88 1.94 -5.04 -6.14
N ALA A 89 2.59 -3.87 -6.12
CA ALA A 89 2.49 -2.89 -7.20
C ALA A 89 3.74 -2.99 -8.07
N VAL A 90 3.58 -2.90 -9.38
CA VAL A 90 4.74 -2.82 -10.28
C VAL A 90 5.56 -1.58 -9.96
N GLY A 91 6.87 -1.75 -9.84
CA GLY A 91 7.81 -0.66 -9.60
C GLY A 91 8.22 0.07 -10.87
N ASP A 92 9.02 1.10 -10.71
CA ASP A 92 9.41 2.05 -11.77
C ASP A 92 10.30 1.46 -12.86
N ARG A 93 10.63 0.17 -12.80
CA ARG A 93 11.57 -0.52 -13.70
C ARG A 93 10.88 -1.23 -14.87
N TRP A 94 9.57 -1.16 -14.97
CA TRP A 94 8.81 -1.79 -16.05
C TRP A 94 8.77 -0.90 -17.29
N THR A 95 9.18 -1.44 -18.43
CA THR A 95 9.30 -0.70 -19.70
C THR A 95 8.26 -1.11 -20.74
N GLU A 96 7.44 -2.14 -20.48
CA GLU A 96 6.42 -2.58 -21.43
C GLU A 96 5.13 -1.78 -21.25
N SER A 97 4.31 -1.75 -22.31
CA SER A 97 3.00 -1.08 -22.32
C SER A 97 1.99 -1.80 -21.43
N PHE A 98 1.27 -1.05 -20.58
CA PHE A 98 0.15 -1.58 -19.81
C PHE A 98 -1.16 -1.37 -20.56
N LYS A 99 -2.04 -2.37 -20.50
CA LYS A 99 -3.45 -2.20 -20.86
C LYS A 99 -4.24 -1.89 -19.59
N GLU A 100 -4.88 -0.73 -19.57
CA GLU A 100 -5.78 -0.38 -18.48
C GLU A 100 -6.97 -1.36 -18.42
N LEU A 101 -7.33 -1.77 -17.20
CA LEU A 101 -8.53 -2.55 -16.95
C LEU A 101 -9.71 -1.60 -16.79
N THR A 102 -10.58 -1.53 -17.79
CA THR A 102 -11.79 -0.73 -17.71
C THR A 102 -12.66 -1.20 -16.53
N GLY A 103 -12.93 -0.30 -15.60
CA GLY A 103 -13.68 -0.59 -14.37
C GLY A 103 -12.88 -1.30 -13.27
N GLY A 104 -11.57 -1.50 -13.45
CA GLY A 104 -10.68 -2.04 -12.42
C GLY A 104 -10.93 -3.50 -12.06
N ILE A 105 -11.57 -4.27 -12.93
CA ILE A 105 -11.89 -5.70 -12.72
C ILE A 105 -11.06 -6.54 -13.68
N TRP A 106 -10.28 -7.48 -13.14
CA TRP A 106 -9.65 -8.55 -13.91
C TRP A 106 -10.70 -9.64 -14.21
N ARG A 107 -10.74 -10.14 -15.45
CA ARG A 107 -11.68 -11.18 -15.91
C ARG A 107 -10.95 -12.46 -16.29
#